data_AF-A0A3A4VZT6-F1
#
_entry.id   AF-A0A3A4VZT6-F1
#
_cell.length_a   1.000
_cell.length_b   1.000
_cell.length_c   1.000
_cell.angle_alpha   90.00
_cell.angle_beta   90.00
_cell.angle_gamma   90.00
#
_symmetry.space_group_name_H-M   'P 1'
#
loop_
_entity.id
_entity.type
_entity.pdbx_description
1 polymer ?
#
loop_
_entity_poly.entity_id
_entity_poly.type
_entity_poly.pdbx_seq_one_letter_code
_entity_poly.pdbx_strand_id
1 'polypeptide(L)' 'MYFITMDAASGRLTELSMTPTQTRRFRVNRASRKDALWIRDTLNREGKKFGTQVEFDQDFHLVLSWDKSYSHRTTA' A
#
# COMPACT_ATOMS: atom_id res chain seq x y z
N MET A 1 8.77 -1.55 7.06
CA MET A 1 8.99 -2.77 6.26
C MET A 1 7.94 -2.81 5.17
N TYR A 2 8.30 -3.29 3.98
CA TYR A 2 7.48 -3.27 2.77
C TYR A 2 7.36 -4.70 2.23
N PHE A 3 6.15 -5.14 1.93
CA PHE A 3 5.84 -6.46 1.41
C PHE A 3 4.91 -6.35 0.21
N ILE A 4 5.15 -7.14 -0.82
CA ILE A 4 4.39 -7.11 -2.06
C ILE A 4 3.62 -8.40 -2.28
N THR A 5 2.46 -8.28 -2.90
CA THR A 5 1.70 -9.40 -3.45
C THR A 5 1.64 -9.24 -4.95
N MET A 6 2.01 -10.29 -5.69
CA MET A 6 1.98 -10.32 -7.15
C MET A 6 1.00 -11.39 -7.63
N ASP A 7 0.32 -11.11 -8.74
CA ASP A 7 -0.39 -12.13 -9.51
C ASP A 7 0.62 -13.07 -10.16
N ALA A 8 0.54 -14.36 -9.85
CA ALA A 8 1.53 -15.34 -10.27
C ALA A 8 1.53 -15.58 -11.79
N ALA A 9 0.38 -15.41 -12.45
CA ALA A 9 0.25 -15.67 -13.89
C ALA A 9 0.79 -14.53 -14.75
N SER A 10 0.50 -13.28 -14.37
CA SER A 10 0.88 -12.08 -15.13
C SER A 10 2.12 -11.36 -14.59
N GLY A 11 2.59 -11.71 -13.39
CA GLY A 11 3.68 -11.00 -12.71
C GLY A 11 3.31 -9.59 -12.26
N ARG A 12 2.03 -9.21 -12.33
CA ARG A 12 1.57 -7.87 -11.97
C ARG A 12 1.52 -7.72 -10.45
N LEU A 13 2.00 -6.59 -9.96
CA LEU A 13 1.88 -6.20 -8.56
C LEU A 13 0.40 -5.90 -8.25
N THR A 14 -0.19 -6.62 -7.31
CA THR A 14 -1.60 -6.46 -6.90
C THR A 14 -1.74 -5.73 -5.57
N GLU A 15 -0.74 -5.83 -4.71
CA GLU A 15 -0.76 -5.21 -3.38
C GLU A 15 0.66 -4.85 -2.90
N LEU A 16 0.77 -3.78 -2.12
CA LEU A 16 1.94 -3.40 -1.36
C LEU A 16 1.51 -3.06 0.08
N SER A 17 1.88 -3.91 1.04
CA SER A 17 1.73 -3.63 2.47
C SER A 17 2.97 -2.93 3.01
N MET A 18 2.78 -1.86 3.79
CA MET A 18 3.86 -1.07 4.36
C MET A 18 3.59 -0.65 5.81
N THR A 19 4.65 -0.71 6.62
CA THR A 19 4.61 -0.19 7.99
C THR A 19 5.09 1.27 8.02
N PRO A 20 4.24 2.24 8.39
CA PRO A 20 4.69 3.62 8.56
C PRO A 20 5.60 3.73 9.79
N THR A 21 6.77 4.33 9.62
CA THR A 21 7.79 4.49 10.66
C THR A 21 8.26 5.92 10.79
N GLN A 22 8.80 6.27 11.96
CA GLN A 22 9.45 7.55 12.22
C GLN A 22 10.78 7.33 12.95
N THR A 23 11.75 8.20 12.69
CA THR A 23 13.02 8.20 13.43
C THR A 23 12.90 9.11 14.63
N ARG A 24 13.12 8.58 15.83
CA ARG A 24 13.23 9.37 17.07
C ARG A 24 14.37 8.83 17.93
N ARG A 25 15.19 9.72 18.47
CA ARG A 25 16.37 9.37 19.30
C ARG A 25 17.24 8.29 18.63
N PHE A 26 17.51 8.47 17.32
CA PHE A 26 18.28 7.53 16.49
C PHE A 26 17.75 6.10 16.45
N ARG A 27 16.44 5.90 16.67
CA ARG A 27 15.77 4.60 16.60
C ARG A 27 14.59 4.66 15.63
N VAL A 28 14.36 3.55 14.93
CA VAL A 28 13.15 3.35 14.12
C VAL A 28 12.00 3.01 15.06
N ASN A 29 10.92 3.79 14.98
CA ASN A 29 9.70 3.57 15.74
C ASN A 29 8.51 3.50 14.78
N ARG A 30 7.39 2.92 15.23
CA ARG A 30 6.13 3.07 14.50
C ARG A 30 5.76 4.56 14.43
N ALA A 31 5.26 5.00 13.28
CA ALA A 31 4.74 6.35 13.12
C ALA A 31 3.59 6.60 14.11
N SER A 32 3.38 7.86 14.50
CA SER A 32 2.19 8.19 15.27
C SER A 32 0.94 7.95 14.41
N ARG A 33 -0.23 7.74 15.04
CA ARG A 33 -1.50 7.60 14.31
C ARG A 33 -1.77 8.79 13.38
N LYS A 34 -1.45 10.00 13.82
CA LYS A 34 -1.60 11.23 13.03
C LYS A 34 -0.71 11.21 11.79
N ASP A 35 0.56 10.84 11.95
CA ASP A 35 1.50 10.78 10.84
C ASP A 35 1.14 9.65 9.87
N ALA A 36 0.72 8.49 10.38
CA ALA A 36 0.24 7.40 9.56
C ALA A 36 -0.98 7.79 8.72
N LEU A 37 -1.96 8.49 9.32
CA LEU A 37 -3.12 9.03 8.60
C LEU A 37 -2.70 10.02 7.50
N TRP A 38 -1.78 10.92 7.82
CA TRP A 38 -1.25 11.87 6.84
C TRP A 38 -0.53 11.17 5.68
N ILE A 39 0.24 10.11 5.95
CA ILE A 39 0.88 9.29 4.90
C ILE A 39 -0.20 8.62 4.04
N ARG A 40 -1.21 7.99 4.64
CA ARG A 40 -2.34 7.38 3.91
C ARG A 40 -2.98 8.37 2.95
N ASP A 41 -3.34 9.55 3.45
CA ASP A 41 -4.05 10.57 2.68
C ASP A 41 -3.17 11.14 1.56
N THR A 42 -1.88 11.30 1.84
CA THR A 42 -0.90 11.71 0.82
C THR A 42 -0.77 10.66 -0.27
N LEU A 43 -0.61 9.38 0.08
CA LEU A 43 -0.50 8.30 -0.91
C LEU A 43 -1.79 8.16 -1.72
N ASN A 44 -2.97 8.31 -1.11
CA ASN A 44 -4.23 8.32 -1.85
C ASN A 44 -4.35 9.52 -2.79
N ARG A 45 -3.92 10.72 -2.37
CA ARG A 45 -3.95 11.91 -3.23
C ARG A 45 -3.05 11.74 -4.45
N GLU A 46 -1.81 11.33 -4.24
CA GLU A 46 -0.81 11.17 -5.31
C GLU A 46 -1.03 9.90 -6.14
N GLY A 47 -1.66 8.89 -5.56
CA GLY A 47 -1.94 7.57 -6.14
C GLY A 47 -3.08 7.55 -7.17
N LYS A 48 -3.97 8.55 -7.16
CA LYS A 48 -5.10 8.64 -8.10
C LYS A 48 -4.67 8.49 -9.55
N LYS A 49 -3.58 9.14 -9.96
CA LYS A 49 -3.06 9.07 -11.34
C LYS A 49 -2.53 7.68 -11.73
N PHE A 50 -2.27 6.82 -10.75
CA PHE A 50 -1.79 5.46 -10.95
C PHE A 50 -2.88 4.39 -10.74
N GLY A 51 -4.13 4.80 -10.45
CA GLY A 51 -5.22 3.87 -10.15
C GLY A 51 -5.02 3.08 -8.86
N THR A 52 -4.26 3.64 -7.90
CA THR A 52 -3.98 2.99 -6.62
C THR A 52 -4.82 3.58 -5.49
N GLN A 53 -5.20 2.74 -4.53
CA GLN A 53 -5.85 3.12 -3.28
C GLN A 53 -5.05 2.60 -2.10
N VAL A 54 -5.05 3.34 -0.99
CA VAL A 54 -4.35 2.98 0.25
C VAL A 54 -5.31 2.99 1.43
N GLU A 55 -5.35 1.88 2.16
CA GLU A 55 -6.16 1.69 3.36
C GLU A 55 -5.31 1.24 4.54
N PHE A 56 -5.90 1.19 5.74
CA PHE A 56 -5.28 0.54 6.89
C PHE A 56 -5.80 -0.89 7.01
N ASP A 57 -4.92 -1.83 7.32
CA ASP A 57 -5.32 -3.16 7.78
C ASP A 57 -5.61 -3.19 9.29
N GLN A 58 -5.86 -4.40 9.81
CA GLN A 58 -6.16 -4.64 11.22
C GLN A 58 -4.98 -4.32 12.16
N ASP A 59 -3.75 -4.34 11.64
CA ASP A 59 -2.49 -4.11 12.36
C ASP A 59 -1.94 -2.68 12.16
N PHE A 60 -2.75 -1.78 11.59
CA PHE A 60 -2.38 -0.41 11.23
C PHE A 60 -1.19 -0.32 10.25
N HIS A 61 -1.01 -1.33 9.40
CA HIS A 61 -0.21 -1.22 8.20
C HIS A 61 -1.01 -0.50 7.11
N LEU A 62 -0.30 0.20 6.25
CA LEU A 62 -0.86 0.80 5.06
C LEU A 62 -0.83 -0.24 3.95
N VAL A 63 -1.99 -0.57 3.39
CA VAL A 63 -2.13 -1.50 2.29
C VAL A 63 -2.49 -0.72 1.04
N LEU A 64 -1.57 -0.68 0.09
CA LEU A 64 -1.80 -0.11 -1.24
C LEU A 64 -2.22 -1.20 -2.20
N SER A 65 -3.30 -0.98 -2.95
CA SER A 65 -3.80 -1.91 -3.97
C SER A 65 -4.13 -1.18 -5.27
N TRP A 66 -4.14 -1.93 -6.37
CA TRP A 66 -4.62 -1.47 -7.68
C TRP A 66 -6.04 -2.01 -7.91
N ASP A 67 -6.89 -1.21 -8.53
CA ASP A 67 -8.22 -1.65 -8.91
C ASP A 67 -8.15 -2.91 -9.81
N LYS A 68 -8.96 -3.92 -9.49
CA LYS A 68 -8.97 -5.25 -10.15
C LYS A 68 -9.55 -5.23 -11.57
N SER A 69 -9.69 -4.05 -12.17
CA SER A 69 -10.27 -3.84 -13.51
C SER A 69 -9.45 -4.44 -14.67
N TYR A 70 -8.30 -5.07 -14.42
CA TYR A 70 -7.61 -5.89 -15.41
C TYR A 70 -7.82 -7.38 -15.14
N SER A 71 -9.06 -7.85 -15.37
CA SER A 71 -9.27 -9.26 -15.67
C SER A 71 -8.83 -9.50 -17.12
N HIS A 72 -7.68 -10.15 -17.30
CA HIS A 72 -7.40 -10.81 -18.56
C HIS A 72 -8.48 -11.88 -18.76
N ARG A 73 -9.43 -11.64 -19.67
CA ARG A 73 -10.10 -12.72 -20.37
C ARG A 73 -9.03 -13.46 -21.16
N THR A 74 -8.54 -14.56 -20.60
CA THR A 74 -8.05 -15.68 -21.38
C THR A 74 -9.04 -16.81 -21.15
N THR A 75 -10.10 -16.82 -21.95
CA THR A 75 -10.85 -18.05 -22.19
C THR A 75 -9.97 -18.94 -23.05
N ALA A 76 -9.69 -20.13 -22.50
CA ALA A 76 -9.19 -21.29 -23.22
C ALA A 76 -10.20 -21.76 -24.29
#